data_AF-A0A8I1EB57-F1
#
_entry.id   AF-A0A8I1EB57-F1
#
_cell.length_a   1.000
_cell.length_b   1.000
_cell.length_c   1.000
_cell.angle_alpha   90.00
_cell.angle_beta   90.00
_cell.angle_gamma   90.00
#
_symmetry.space_group_name_H-M   'P 1'
#
loop_
_entity.id
_entity.type
_entity.pdbx_description
1 polymer ?
#
loop_
_entity_poly.entity_id
_entity_poly.type
_entity_poly.pdbx_seq_one_letter_code
_entity_poly.pdbx_strand_id
1 'polypeptide(L)'
;MTACTTDPTKKDLAAIWNKKNDIETLIAEKQAVIDKAQDGINDLLLRKSGQERIYLAGPDVFRPDAVERGEYLKRLCAEHGMVGMYPFDNAVPEGLAGVEAAKWISQANMDMIRQCTGVLINLEHFRGKEPDSGTAFEFGMAIALGKPVYAYFKNQGTLRDQIPHNEAGADADGFHVEDFGLSRNLMMACTWLSASETVEQAVTEIAKLRGKSDV
;
A
#
# COMPACT_ATOMS: atom_id res chain seq x y z
N MET A 1 8.94 -3.00 69.10
CA MET A 1 8.55 -3.25 67.70
C MET A 1 8.99 -2.06 66.87
N THR A 2 9.81 -2.33 65.86
CA THR A 2 10.67 -1.40 65.13
C THR A 2 9.85 -0.40 64.32
N ALA A 3 10.08 0.90 64.54
CA ALA A 3 9.57 1.94 63.66
C ALA A 3 10.34 1.88 62.34
N CYS A 4 9.66 1.51 61.27
CA CYS A 4 10.18 1.56 59.91
C CYS A 4 10.33 3.04 59.53
N THR A 5 11.52 3.60 59.71
CA THR A 5 11.85 4.95 59.25
C THR A 5 11.91 4.91 57.73
N THR A 6 10.93 5.51 57.05
CA THR A 6 11.00 5.74 55.60
C THR A 6 12.15 6.70 55.33
N ASP A 7 13.21 6.20 54.70
CA ASP A 7 14.39 6.95 54.31
C ASP A 7 14.00 8.11 53.36
N PRO A 8 14.12 9.38 53.80
CA PRO A 8 13.73 10.54 53.01
C PRO A 8 14.41 10.58 51.63
N THR A 9 15.63 10.04 51.56
CA THR A 9 16.44 10.04 50.32
C THR A 9 15.83 9.15 49.23
N LYS A 10 15.16 8.05 49.58
CA LYS A 10 14.53 7.15 48.60
C LYS A 10 13.30 7.77 47.95
N LYS A 11 12.55 8.59 48.70
CA LYS A 11 11.35 9.27 48.20
C LYS A 11 11.72 10.39 47.22
N ASP A 12 12.81 11.10 47.49
CA ASP A 12 13.36 12.12 46.60
C ASP A 12 13.96 11.52 45.32
N LEU A 13 14.65 10.37 45.43
CA LEU A 13 15.17 9.64 44.25
C LEU A 13 14.05 9.14 43.33
N ALA A 14 12.94 8.65 43.89
CA ALA A 14 11.77 8.24 43.10
C ALA A 14 11.12 9.43 42.38
N ALA A 15 11.01 10.60 43.03
CA ALA A 15 10.48 11.80 42.41
C ALA A 15 11.39 12.35 41.30
N ILE A 16 12.72 12.28 41.47
CA ILE A 16 13.70 12.64 40.45
C ILE A 16 13.61 11.68 39.26
N TRP A 17 13.50 10.38 39.52
CA TRP A 17 13.35 9.34 38.48
C TRP A 17 12.07 9.55 37.65
N ASN A 18 10.93 9.83 38.31
CA ASN A 18 9.67 10.09 37.61
C ASN A 18 9.76 11.34 36.73
N LYS A 19 10.33 12.44 37.24
CA LYS A 19 10.56 13.65 36.44
C LYS A 19 11.47 13.40 35.23
N LYS A 20 12.49 12.55 35.38
CA LYS A 20 13.36 12.17 34.27
C LYS A 20 12.58 11.43 33.18
N ASN A 21 11.75 10.46 33.56
CA ASN A 21 10.90 9.72 32.62
C ASN A 21 9.90 10.66 31.92
N ASP A 22 9.26 11.57 32.65
CA ASP A 22 8.33 12.55 32.06
C ASP A 22 9.02 13.43 31.00
N ILE A 23 10.28 13.83 31.25
CA ILE A 23 11.09 14.60 30.30
C ILE A 23 11.44 13.74 29.07
N GLU A 24 11.83 12.48 29.25
CA GLU A 24 12.13 11.56 28.15
C GLU A 24 10.89 11.32 27.26
N THR A 25 9.70 11.17 27.85
CA THR A 25 8.43 11.09 27.11
C THR A 25 8.15 12.37 26.32
N LEU A 26 8.30 13.55 26.95
CA LEU A 26 8.11 14.83 26.27
C LEU A 26 9.09 15.05 25.11
N ILE A 27 10.32 14.56 25.22
CA ILE A 27 11.31 14.59 24.14
C ILE A 27 10.86 13.70 22.99
N ALA A 28 10.41 12.47 23.27
CA ALA A 28 9.94 11.54 22.25
C ALA A 28 8.70 12.08 21.50
N GLU A 29 7.73 12.65 22.22
CA GLU A 29 6.55 13.30 21.62
C GLU A 29 6.94 14.47 20.71
N LYS A 30 7.87 15.32 21.15
CA LYS A 30 8.37 16.43 20.33
C LYS A 30 9.14 15.95 19.11
N GLN A 31 9.92 14.87 19.25
CA GLN A 31 10.65 14.28 18.13
C GLN A 31 9.67 13.75 17.07
N ALA A 32 8.61 13.04 17.48
CA ALA A 32 7.58 12.56 16.56
C ALA A 32 6.87 13.70 15.80
N VAL A 33 6.65 14.85 16.44
CA VAL A 33 6.11 16.06 15.78
C VAL A 33 7.09 16.62 14.75
N ILE A 34 8.39 16.63 15.06
CA ILE A 34 9.45 17.08 14.13
C ILE A 34 9.54 16.14 12.93
N ASP A 35 9.54 14.83 13.16
CA ASP A 35 9.62 13.82 12.11
C ASP A 35 8.42 13.94 11.16
N LYS A 36 7.20 14.07 11.71
CA LYS A 36 5.99 14.28 10.90
C LYS A 36 6.02 15.59 10.11
N ALA A 37 6.61 16.65 10.66
CA ALA A 37 6.79 17.91 9.94
C ALA A 37 7.84 17.77 8.81
N GLN A 38 8.91 17.02 9.06
CA GLN A 38 9.93 16.71 8.04
C GLN A 38 9.37 15.85 6.92
N ASP A 39 8.54 14.85 7.23
CA ASP A 39 7.82 14.04 6.23
C ASP A 39 6.91 14.91 5.36
N GLY A 40 6.16 15.85 5.97
CA GLY A 40 5.32 16.80 5.25
C GLY A 40 6.13 17.75 4.35
N ILE A 41 7.29 18.21 4.80
CA ILE A 41 8.21 19.04 4.00
C ILE A 41 8.80 18.23 2.84
N ASN A 42 9.23 16.99 3.10
CA ASN A 42 9.77 16.09 2.10
C ASN A 42 8.72 15.76 1.03
N ASP A 43 7.48 15.45 1.42
CA ASP A 43 6.36 15.26 0.49
C ASP A 43 6.10 16.53 -0.35
N LEU A 44 6.13 17.72 0.24
CA LEU A 44 6.01 18.98 -0.51
C LEU A 44 7.15 19.19 -1.52
N LEU A 45 8.38 18.86 -1.14
CA LEU A 45 9.55 18.94 -2.01
C LEU A 45 9.49 17.91 -3.14
N LEU A 46 9.05 16.68 -2.85
CA LEU A 46 8.83 15.61 -3.83
C LEU A 46 7.69 15.95 -4.81
N ARG A 47 6.64 16.61 -4.33
CA ARG A 47 5.58 17.15 -5.20
C ARG A 47 6.09 18.24 -6.12
N LYS A 48 6.98 19.12 -5.62
CA LYS A 48 7.63 20.17 -6.43
C LYS A 48 8.69 19.65 -7.39
N SER A 49 9.34 18.53 -7.08
CA SER A 49 10.39 17.94 -7.93
C SER A 49 9.84 17.22 -9.16
N GLY A 50 8.51 17.03 -9.26
CA GLY A 50 7.89 16.25 -10.34
C GLY A 50 8.21 14.75 -10.25
N GLN A 51 8.68 14.27 -9.10
CA GLN A 51 9.06 12.87 -8.93
C GLN A 51 7.81 11.98 -8.90
N GLU A 52 7.83 10.94 -9.73
CA GLU A 52 6.71 10.00 -9.82
C GLU A 52 6.53 9.20 -8.53
N ARG A 53 5.28 9.17 -8.08
CA ARG A 53 4.82 8.45 -6.89
C ARG A 53 3.89 7.34 -7.36
N ILE A 54 4.27 6.10 -7.12
CA ILE A 54 3.54 4.93 -7.58
C ILE A 54 2.87 4.28 -6.37
N TYR A 55 1.53 4.28 -6.32
CA TYR A 55 0.81 3.51 -5.31
C TYR A 55 0.90 2.01 -5.64
N LEU A 56 1.27 1.21 -4.65
CA LEU A 56 1.57 -0.21 -4.78
C LEU A 56 0.38 -1.03 -4.24
N ALA A 57 -0.58 -1.32 -5.12
CA ALA A 57 -1.80 -2.02 -4.78
C ALA A 57 -1.68 -3.54 -5.00
N GLY A 58 -2.30 -4.34 -4.15
CA GLY A 58 -2.25 -5.80 -4.29
C GLY A 58 -2.46 -6.59 -3.01
N PRO A 59 -2.61 -7.92 -3.13
CA PRO A 59 -2.74 -8.82 -1.99
C PRO A 59 -1.41 -9.03 -1.22
N ASP A 60 -0.33 -8.34 -1.60
CA ASP A 60 0.98 -8.42 -0.94
C ASP A 60 0.92 -8.10 0.56
N VAL A 61 -0.04 -7.27 0.98
CA VAL A 61 -0.30 -6.91 2.39
C VAL A 61 -0.78 -8.09 3.24
N PHE A 62 -1.27 -9.17 2.62
CA PHE A 62 -1.73 -10.38 3.30
C PHE A 62 -0.65 -11.46 3.41
N ARG A 63 0.55 -11.21 2.88
CA ARG A 63 1.66 -12.15 2.97
C ARG A 63 2.22 -12.23 4.40
N PRO A 64 2.80 -13.38 4.80
CA PRO A 64 3.52 -13.47 6.07
C PRO A 64 4.70 -12.48 6.18
N ASP A 65 5.32 -12.15 5.04
CA ASP A 65 6.45 -11.22 4.88
C ASP A 65 6.00 -9.88 4.26
N ALA A 66 4.80 -9.42 4.58
CA ALA A 66 4.19 -8.25 3.93
C ALA A 66 5.02 -6.95 4.08
N VAL A 67 5.77 -6.79 5.16
CA VAL A 67 6.65 -5.63 5.38
C VAL A 67 7.87 -5.72 4.47
N GLU A 68 8.57 -6.85 4.46
CA GLU A 68 9.74 -7.09 3.62
C GLU A 68 9.37 -7.02 2.13
N ARG A 69 8.18 -7.53 1.77
CA ARG A 69 7.62 -7.40 0.42
C ARG A 69 7.38 -5.94 0.06
N GLY A 70 6.81 -5.14 0.96
CA GLY A 70 6.63 -3.71 0.76
C GLY A 70 7.95 -2.98 0.49
N GLU A 71 8.98 -3.24 1.31
CA GLU A 71 10.32 -2.67 1.13
C GLU A 71 10.96 -3.09 -0.19
N TYR A 72 10.77 -4.35 -0.60
CA TYR A 72 11.22 -4.84 -1.91
C TYR A 72 10.60 -4.03 -3.06
N LEU A 73 9.27 -3.83 -3.03
CA LEU A 73 8.55 -3.09 -4.06
C LEU A 73 8.98 -1.62 -4.11
N LYS A 74 9.11 -0.97 -2.94
CA LYS A 74 9.60 0.40 -2.84
C LYS A 74 11.01 0.54 -3.40
N ARG A 75 11.89 -0.43 -3.14
CA ARG A 75 13.25 -0.45 -3.69
C ARG A 75 13.26 -0.57 -5.22
N LEU A 76 12.42 -1.43 -5.81
CA LEU A 76 12.30 -1.51 -7.27
C LEU A 76 11.91 -0.15 -7.87
N CYS A 77 10.93 0.56 -7.29
CA CYS A 77 10.59 1.91 -7.73
C CYS A 77 11.78 2.87 -7.60
N ALA A 78 12.51 2.82 -6.49
CA ALA A 78 13.65 3.70 -6.22
C ALA A 78 14.81 3.50 -7.19
N GLU A 79 15.08 2.25 -7.63
CA GLU A 79 16.08 1.91 -8.64
C GLU A 79 15.81 2.62 -9.99
N HIS A 80 14.57 3.03 -10.23
CA HIS A 80 14.13 3.79 -11.41
C HIS A 80 13.79 5.26 -11.11
N GLY A 81 14.23 5.78 -9.95
CA GLY A 81 14.01 7.18 -9.56
C GLY A 81 12.55 7.52 -9.24
N MET A 82 11.72 6.53 -8.91
CA MET A 82 10.33 6.70 -8.48
C MET A 82 10.21 6.48 -6.97
N VAL A 83 9.13 6.98 -6.38
CA VAL A 83 8.77 6.71 -4.98
C VAL A 83 7.63 5.69 -4.96
N GLY A 84 7.90 4.49 -4.41
CA GLY A 84 6.85 3.52 -4.13
C GLY A 84 6.08 3.91 -2.88
N MET A 85 4.75 3.90 -2.95
CA MET A 85 3.83 4.21 -1.85
C MET A 85 3.07 2.92 -1.48
N TYR A 86 3.44 2.28 -0.37
CA TYR A 86 2.89 0.98 0.02
C TYR A 86 1.83 1.12 1.13
N PRO A 87 0.70 0.39 1.12
CA PRO A 87 -0.40 0.59 2.07
C PRO A 87 0.01 0.60 3.56
N PHE A 88 1.04 -0.16 3.93
CA PHE A 88 1.54 -0.20 5.31
C PHE A 88 2.36 1.03 5.74
N ASP A 89 2.68 1.96 4.83
CA ASP A 89 3.32 3.22 5.20
C ASP A 89 2.43 4.07 6.13
N ASN A 90 1.11 3.81 6.17
CA ASN A 90 0.18 4.44 7.11
C ASN A 90 0.07 3.65 8.42
N ALA A 91 0.83 4.03 9.43
CA ALA A 91 0.67 3.49 10.77
C ALA A 91 -0.73 3.82 11.33
N VAL A 92 -1.41 2.81 11.89
CA VAL A 92 -2.65 3.00 12.63
C VAL A 92 -2.33 3.68 13.97
N PRO A 93 -2.96 4.83 14.29
CA PRO A 93 -2.77 5.49 15.58
C PRO A 93 -3.01 4.55 16.75
N GLU A 94 -2.18 4.69 17.79
CA GLU A 94 -2.33 3.92 19.02
C GLU A 94 -3.73 4.14 19.63
N GLY A 95 -4.35 3.05 20.07
CA GLY A 95 -5.70 3.07 20.65
C GLY A 95 -6.85 2.90 19.63
N LEU A 96 -6.59 2.96 18.32
CA LEU A 96 -7.59 2.57 17.32
C LEU A 96 -7.58 1.05 17.10
N ALA A 97 -8.78 0.45 17.08
CA ALA A 97 -8.96 -0.98 16.86
C ALA A 97 -10.29 -1.26 16.12
N GLY A 98 -10.42 -2.48 15.60
CA GLY A 98 -11.64 -2.93 14.93
C GLY A 98 -12.07 -2.02 13.78
N VAL A 99 -13.34 -1.61 13.78
CA VAL A 99 -13.93 -0.80 12.70
C VAL A 99 -13.27 0.57 12.55
N GLU A 100 -12.85 1.20 13.64
CA GLU A 100 -12.22 2.53 13.57
C GLU A 100 -10.82 2.47 12.96
N ALA A 101 -10.03 1.43 13.30
CA ALA A 101 -8.76 1.16 12.62
C ALA A 101 -8.99 0.87 11.12
N ALA A 102 -10.02 0.10 10.77
CA ALA A 102 -10.34 -0.20 9.37
C ALA A 102 -10.73 1.06 8.57
N LYS A 103 -11.53 1.97 9.16
CA LYS A 103 -11.85 3.27 8.55
C LYS A 103 -10.62 4.12 8.35
N TRP A 104 -9.73 4.16 9.34
CA TRP A 104 -8.46 4.88 9.23
C TRP A 104 -7.62 4.36 8.07
N ILE A 105 -7.37 3.05 8.01
CA ILE A 105 -6.58 2.42 6.94
C ILE A 105 -7.21 2.69 5.58
N SER A 106 -8.52 2.48 5.45
CA SER A 106 -9.24 2.71 4.20
C SER A 106 -9.08 4.16 3.71
N GLN A 107 -9.28 5.14 4.60
CA GLN A 107 -9.12 6.54 4.26
C GLN A 107 -7.68 6.88 3.89
N ALA A 108 -6.70 6.38 4.64
CA ALA A 108 -5.30 6.65 4.41
C ALA A 108 -4.81 6.08 3.06
N ASN A 109 -5.25 4.87 2.68
CA ASN A 109 -4.97 4.29 1.36
C ASN A 109 -5.61 5.09 0.22
N MET A 110 -6.87 5.49 0.38
CA MET A 110 -7.54 6.36 -0.59
C MET A 110 -6.81 7.70 -0.76
N ASP A 111 -6.28 8.27 0.33
CA ASP A 111 -5.50 9.50 0.27
C ASP A 111 -4.15 9.30 -0.43
N MET A 112 -3.49 8.15 -0.27
CA MET A 112 -2.29 7.81 -1.04
C MET A 112 -2.59 7.74 -2.54
N ILE A 113 -3.70 7.12 -2.94
CA ILE A 113 -4.13 7.04 -4.36
C ILE A 113 -4.41 8.43 -4.93
N ARG A 114 -5.01 9.35 -4.16
CA ARG A 114 -5.21 10.73 -4.61
C ARG A 114 -3.87 11.44 -4.88
N GLN A 115 -2.88 11.18 -4.03
CA GLN A 115 -1.57 11.84 -4.04
C GLN A 115 -0.57 11.24 -5.03
N CYS A 116 -0.74 9.97 -5.44
CA CYS A 116 0.15 9.30 -6.37
C CYS A 116 0.04 9.89 -7.79
N THR A 117 1.04 9.62 -8.63
CA THR A 117 1.04 9.97 -10.05
C THR A 117 0.66 8.78 -10.93
N GLY A 118 0.72 7.56 -10.40
CA GLY A 118 0.28 6.32 -11.04
C GLY A 118 0.07 5.20 -10.03
N VAL A 119 -0.51 4.09 -10.47
CA VAL A 119 -0.76 2.91 -9.63
C VAL A 119 -0.15 1.68 -10.29
N LEU A 120 0.67 0.94 -9.56
CA LEU A 120 1.14 -0.38 -9.93
C LEU A 120 0.34 -1.41 -9.16
N ILE A 121 -0.34 -2.31 -9.87
CA ILE A 121 -1.36 -3.18 -9.28
C ILE A 121 -1.08 -4.65 -9.54
N ASN A 122 -1.03 -5.42 -8.46
CA ASN A 122 -0.87 -6.87 -8.49
C ASN A 122 -2.24 -7.55 -8.69
N LEU A 123 -2.44 -8.19 -9.84
CA LEU A 123 -3.69 -8.88 -10.19
C LEU A 123 -3.55 -10.41 -10.16
N GLU A 124 -2.61 -10.93 -9.37
CA GLU A 124 -2.50 -12.35 -9.09
C GLU A 124 -3.79 -12.90 -8.46
N HIS A 125 -4.00 -14.21 -8.64
CA HIS A 125 -5.10 -14.95 -8.01
C HIS A 125 -5.05 -14.81 -6.49
N PHE A 126 -6.14 -14.36 -5.87
CA PHE A 126 -6.25 -14.23 -4.42
C PHE A 126 -7.49 -14.94 -3.89
N ARG A 127 -7.28 -15.99 -3.08
CA ARG A 127 -8.36 -16.81 -2.49
C ARG A 127 -9.38 -17.36 -3.51
N GLY A 128 -8.95 -17.53 -4.76
CA GLY A 128 -9.78 -17.91 -5.90
C GLY A 128 -9.02 -17.71 -7.21
N LYS A 129 -9.74 -17.59 -8.32
CA LYS A 129 -9.18 -17.30 -9.65
C LYS A 129 -9.27 -15.82 -10.05
N GLU A 130 -9.76 -14.99 -9.13
CA GLU A 130 -9.94 -13.56 -9.33
C GLU A 130 -8.91 -12.76 -8.50
N PRO A 131 -8.65 -11.49 -8.88
CA PRO A 131 -7.88 -10.56 -8.05
C PRO A 131 -8.54 -10.29 -6.70
N ASP A 132 -7.75 -9.75 -5.77
CA ASP A 132 -8.27 -9.27 -4.49
C ASP A 132 -9.31 -8.15 -4.68
N SER A 133 -10.42 -8.23 -3.94
CA SER A 133 -11.50 -7.24 -3.98
C SER A 133 -11.08 -5.84 -3.49
N GLY A 134 -10.16 -5.74 -2.53
CA GLY A 134 -9.61 -4.45 -2.10
C GLY A 134 -8.81 -3.81 -3.22
N THR A 135 -7.95 -4.59 -3.86
CA THR A 135 -7.18 -4.22 -5.03
C THR A 135 -8.09 -3.81 -6.21
N ALA A 136 -9.20 -4.51 -6.46
CA ALA A 136 -10.17 -4.13 -7.48
C ALA A 136 -10.87 -2.78 -7.19
N PHE A 137 -11.14 -2.48 -5.92
CA PHE A 137 -11.64 -1.15 -5.52
C PHE A 137 -10.59 -0.05 -5.80
N GLU A 138 -9.34 -0.28 -5.42
CA GLU A 138 -8.23 0.66 -5.64
C GLU A 138 -7.98 0.89 -7.14
N PHE A 139 -8.09 -0.17 -7.95
CA PHE A 139 -8.07 -0.08 -9.42
C PHE A 139 -9.14 0.87 -9.94
N GLY A 140 -10.40 0.64 -9.57
CA GLY A 140 -11.53 1.45 -10.03
C GLY A 140 -11.40 2.92 -9.62
N MET A 141 -10.94 3.17 -8.39
CA MET A 141 -10.65 4.52 -7.90
C MET A 141 -9.55 5.21 -8.72
N ALA A 142 -8.46 4.50 -9.03
CA ALA A 142 -7.37 5.04 -9.84
C ALA A 142 -7.85 5.45 -11.24
N ILE A 143 -8.63 4.59 -11.91
CA ILE A 143 -9.24 4.88 -13.21
C ILE A 143 -10.16 6.10 -13.12
N ALA A 144 -11.04 6.16 -12.12
CA ALA A 144 -11.96 7.28 -11.93
C ALA A 144 -11.25 8.62 -11.67
N LEU A 145 -10.05 8.58 -11.06
CA LEU A 145 -9.19 9.75 -10.82
C LEU A 145 -8.26 10.07 -12.00
N GLY A 146 -8.36 9.33 -13.11
CA GLY A 146 -7.51 9.54 -14.29
C GLY A 146 -6.04 9.20 -14.06
N LYS A 147 -5.73 8.32 -13.09
CA LYS A 147 -4.36 7.85 -12.83
C LYS A 147 -4.01 6.73 -13.81
N PRO A 148 -2.81 6.71 -14.40
CA PRO A 148 -2.34 5.56 -15.16
C PRO A 148 -2.22 4.35 -14.24
N VAL A 149 -2.76 3.21 -14.68
CA VAL A 149 -2.71 1.94 -13.96
C VAL A 149 -1.84 0.96 -14.72
N TYR A 150 -0.85 0.40 -14.03
CA TYR A 150 0.07 -0.60 -14.55
C TYR A 150 -0.20 -1.90 -13.83
N ALA A 151 -0.62 -2.94 -14.56
CA ALA A 151 -0.95 -4.22 -13.96
C ALA A 151 0.24 -5.18 -14.02
N TYR A 152 0.32 -6.10 -13.06
CA TYR A 152 1.14 -7.29 -13.21
C TYR A 152 0.46 -8.53 -12.65
N PHE A 153 0.64 -9.65 -13.35
CA PHE A 153 0.14 -10.97 -12.99
C PHE A 153 0.73 -12.02 -13.94
N LYS A 154 0.92 -13.26 -13.47
CA LYS A 154 1.30 -14.37 -14.35
C LYS A 154 0.26 -14.57 -15.45
N ASN A 155 0.74 -14.64 -16.69
CA ASN A 155 -0.10 -14.99 -17.81
C ASN A 155 -0.59 -16.45 -17.68
N GLN A 156 -1.90 -16.62 -17.61
CA GLN A 156 -2.56 -17.92 -17.46
C GLN A 156 -3.64 -18.13 -18.54
N GLY A 157 -3.54 -17.39 -19.65
CA GLY A 157 -4.54 -17.39 -20.71
C GLY A 157 -5.73 -16.48 -20.42
N THR A 158 -6.84 -16.73 -21.10
CA THR A 158 -8.10 -15.99 -20.95
C THR A 158 -8.80 -16.34 -19.64
N LEU A 159 -9.83 -15.60 -19.23
CA LEU A 159 -10.66 -15.97 -18.09
C LEU A 159 -11.30 -17.35 -18.26
N ARG A 160 -11.73 -17.70 -19.49
CA ARG A 160 -12.23 -19.04 -19.80
C ARG A 160 -11.19 -20.13 -19.58
N ASP A 161 -9.93 -19.88 -19.91
CA ASP A 161 -8.87 -20.86 -19.65
C ASP A 161 -8.61 -21.06 -18.15
N GLN A 162 -8.94 -20.05 -17.33
CA GLN A 162 -8.61 -20.01 -15.90
C GLN A 162 -9.72 -20.51 -14.98
N ILE A 163 -10.98 -20.27 -15.33
CA ILE A 163 -12.15 -20.56 -14.49
C ILE A 163 -12.87 -21.80 -15.03
N PRO A 164 -13.04 -22.86 -14.21
CA PRO A 164 -13.83 -24.02 -14.61
C PRO A 164 -15.26 -23.64 -15.00
N HIS A 165 -15.70 -24.11 -16.17
CA HIS A 165 -17.03 -23.82 -16.71
C HIS A 165 -17.54 -25.00 -17.55
N ASN A 166 -18.86 -25.07 -17.75
CA ASN A 166 -19.51 -26.05 -18.63
C ASN A 166 -19.47 -25.59 -20.10
N GLU A 167 -20.00 -26.39 -21.03
CA GLU A 167 -20.03 -26.07 -22.47
C GLU A 167 -20.74 -24.73 -22.80
N ALA A 168 -21.67 -24.29 -21.94
CA ALA A 168 -22.38 -23.02 -22.09
C ALA A 168 -21.59 -21.82 -21.52
N GLY A 169 -20.41 -22.03 -20.93
CA GLY A 169 -19.61 -20.95 -20.33
C GLY A 169 -20.02 -20.58 -18.90
N ALA A 170 -20.86 -21.38 -18.24
CA ALA A 170 -21.27 -21.12 -16.86
C ALA A 170 -20.43 -21.91 -15.85
N ASP A 171 -20.10 -21.28 -14.73
CA ASP A 171 -19.38 -21.89 -13.60
C ASP A 171 -20.26 -22.88 -12.83
N ALA A 172 -19.72 -23.41 -11.72
CA ALA A 172 -20.43 -24.39 -10.88
C ALA A 172 -21.73 -23.87 -10.24
N ASP A 173 -21.85 -22.55 -10.08
CA ASP A 173 -23.01 -21.89 -9.50
C ASP A 173 -23.96 -21.32 -10.57
N GLY A 174 -23.62 -21.47 -11.85
CA GLY A 174 -24.41 -21.03 -12.99
C GLY A 174 -24.11 -19.59 -13.47
N PHE A 175 -23.10 -18.93 -12.91
CA PHE A 175 -22.66 -17.61 -13.38
C PHE A 175 -21.81 -17.72 -14.64
N HIS A 176 -22.00 -16.81 -15.58
CA HIS A 176 -21.24 -16.82 -16.82
C HIS A 176 -19.80 -16.33 -16.61
N VAL A 177 -18.85 -17.11 -17.14
CA VAL A 177 -17.45 -16.71 -17.26
C VAL A 177 -17.29 -15.87 -18.52
N GLU A 178 -16.69 -14.69 -18.38
CA GLU A 178 -16.46 -13.76 -19.48
C GLU A 178 -15.63 -14.40 -20.62
N ASP A 179 -16.05 -14.17 -21.86
CA ASP A 179 -15.45 -14.75 -23.08
C ASP A 179 -15.01 -13.67 -24.08
N PHE A 180 -14.30 -12.67 -23.58
CA PHE A 180 -13.79 -11.57 -24.40
C PHE A 180 -12.36 -11.80 -24.89
N GLY A 181 -11.80 -12.99 -24.66
CA GLY A 181 -10.39 -13.26 -24.91
C GLY A 181 -9.44 -12.51 -23.97
N LEU A 182 -9.93 -12.01 -22.83
CA LEU A 182 -9.18 -11.25 -21.84
C LEU A 182 -8.79 -12.12 -20.66
N SER A 183 -7.65 -11.84 -20.02
CA SER A 183 -7.11 -12.61 -18.91
C SER A 183 -7.71 -12.25 -17.54
N ARG A 184 -8.38 -11.11 -17.43
CA ARG A 184 -9.04 -10.58 -16.24
C ARG A 184 -10.37 -9.97 -16.63
N ASN A 185 -11.19 -9.64 -15.63
CA ASN A 185 -12.48 -9.00 -15.84
C ASN A 185 -12.36 -7.78 -16.78
N LEU A 186 -13.31 -7.64 -17.70
CA LEU A 186 -13.30 -6.60 -18.74
C LEU A 186 -13.09 -5.19 -18.19
N MET A 187 -13.62 -4.89 -16.99
CA MET A 187 -13.51 -3.55 -16.40
C MET A 187 -12.05 -3.19 -16.13
N MET A 188 -11.22 -4.19 -15.86
CA MET A 188 -9.79 -4.03 -15.61
C MET A 188 -8.99 -4.16 -16.90
N ALA A 189 -9.24 -5.25 -17.65
CA ALA A 189 -8.46 -5.60 -18.82
C ALA A 189 -8.57 -4.61 -19.99
N CYS A 190 -9.67 -3.84 -20.04
CA CYS A 190 -9.84 -2.79 -21.03
C CYS A 190 -9.28 -1.42 -20.61
N THR A 191 -8.82 -1.24 -19.38
CA THR A 191 -8.56 0.11 -18.82
C THR A 191 -7.18 0.31 -18.19
N TRP A 192 -6.40 -0.75 -17.94
CA TRP A 192 -4.99 -0.56 -17.59
C TRP A 192 -4.19 0.01 -18.76
N LEU A 193 -3.14 0.77 -18.45
CA LEU A 193 -2.22 1.33 -19.44
C LEU A 193 -1.25 0.28 -19.98
N SER A 194 -0.77 -0.62 -19.10
CA SER A 194 0.03 -1.76 -19.48
C SER A 194 -0.16 -2.93 -18.52
N ALA A 195 0.23 -4.13 -18.96
CA ALA A 195 0.24 -5.33 -18.14
C ALA A 195 1.55 -6.11 -18.38
N SER A 196 2.18 -6.54 -17.29
CA SER A 196 3.44 -7.29 -17.28
C SER A 196 3.28 -8.61 -16.51
N GLU A 197 4.17 -9.58 -16.73
CA GLU A 197 4.08 -10.87 -16.02
C GLU A 197 4.69 -10.81 -14.61
N THR A 198 5.64 -9.89 -14.39
CA THR A 198 6.29 -9.70 -13.10
C THR A 198 6.33 -8.24 -12.70
N VAL A 199 6.56 -8.00 -11.41
CA VAL A 199 6.64 -6.63 -10.87
C VAL A 199 7.89 -5.89 -11.35
N GLU A 200 8.99 -6.59 -11.56
CA GLU A 200 10.24 -6.03 -12.08
C GLU A 200 10.07 -5.54 -13.52
N GLN A 201 9.35 -6.33 -14.34
CA GLN A 201 8.98 -5.94 -15.71
C GLN A 201 8.07 -4.72 -15.70
N ALA A 202 7.06 -4.73 -14.83
CA ALA A 202 6.10 -3.62 -14.73
C ALA A 202 6.79 -2.31 -14.33
N VAL A 203 7.64 -2.32 -13.30
CA VAL A 203 8.40 -1.13 -12.87
C VAL A 203 9.33 -0.63 -13.98
N THR A 204 10.01 -1.55 -14.68
CA THR A 204 10.84 -1.20 -15.84
C THR A 204 10.02 -0.55 -16.97
N GLU A 205 8.81 -1.05 -17.22
CA GLU A 205 7.90 -0.52 -18.22
C GLU A 205 7.38 0.87 -17.86
N ILE A 206 6.98 1.08 -16.59
CA ILE A 206 6.63 2.40 -16.06
C ILE A 206 7.74 3.38 -16.39
N ALA A 207 8.98 3.07 -16.00
CA ALA A 207 10.14 3.91 -16.22
C ALA A 207 10.37 4.28 -17.70
N LYS A 208 10.14 3.35 -18.63
CA LYS A 208 10.24 3.58 -20.08
C LYS A 208 9.16 4.52 -20.61
N LEU A 209 7.94 4.43 -20.09
CA LEU A 209 6.81 5.27 -20.52
C LEU A 209 6.99 6.73 -20.06
N ARG A 210 7.68 6.97 -18.93
CA ARG A 210 8.07 8.32 -18.49
C ARG A 210 8.95 9.02 -19.51
N GLY A 211 10.03 8.35 -19.94
CA GLY A 211 11.04 8.93 -20.82
C GLY A 211 10.58 9.23 -22.25
N LYS A 212 9.33 8.89 -22.61
CA LYS A 212 8.72 9.22 -23.91
C LYS A 212 7.81 10.46 -23.86
N SER A 213 7.49 10.97 -22.66
CA SER A 213 6.60 12.12 -22.49
C SER A 213 7.33 13.48 -22.52
N ASP A 214 8.67 13.45 -22.52
CA ASP A 214 9.56 14.63 -22.53
C ASP A 214 10.15 14.95 -23.92
N VAL A 215 9.60 14.41 -25.01
CA VAL A 215 10.01 14.68 -26.41
C VAL A 215 8.86 15.19 -27.25
#